data_AF-A0A8S2RJ41-F1
#
_entry.id   AF-A0A8S2RJ41-F1
#
_cell.length_a   1.000
_cell.length_b   1.000
_cell.length_c   1.000
_cell.angle_alpha   90.00
_cell.angle_beta   90.00
_cell.angle_gamma   90.00
#
_symmetry.space_group_name_H-M   'P 1'
#
loop_
_entity.id
_entity.type
_entity.pdbx_description
1 polymer ?
#
loop_
_entity_poly.entity_id
_entity_poly.type
_entity_poly.pdbx_seq_one_letter_code
_entity_poly.pdbx_strand_id
1 'polypeptide(L)'
;MAAKFVDINEQHPTQRFSDLVGEPCRMLMPIEGYEKKPLVTLEEAVEPIVEYVPDVRRRAYFAKMKCAELSPGKLSMDEAAS
;
A
#
# COMPACT_ATOMS: atom_id res chain seq x y z
N MET A 1 15.16 -17.45 -22.18
CA MET A 1 14.71 -16.17 -22.79
C MET A 1 13.38 -16.45 -23.47
N ALA A 2 12.26 -15.76 -23.25
CA ALA A 2 12.03 -14.45 -22.65
C ALA A 2 10.70 -14.50 -21.84
N ALA A 3 10.67 -13.87 -20.66
CA ALA A 3 9.44 -13.67 -19.93
C ALA A 3 8.65 -12.54 -20.60
N LYS A 4 7.40 -12.82 -20.95
CA LYS A 4 6.45 -11.82 -21.47
C LYS A 4 6.01 -10.94 -20.30
N PHE A 5 6.16 -9.64 -20.47
CA PHE A 5 5.56 -8.63 -19.60
C PHE A 5 4.04 -8.79 -19.65
N VAL A 6 3.43 -8.98 -18.48
CA VAL A 6 1.97 -9.00 -18.33
C VAL A 6 1.55 -7.61 -17.89
N ASP A 7 0.71 -6.98 -18.70
CA ASP A 7 0.06 -5.70 -18.42
C ASP A 7 -0.67 -5.74 -17.08
N ILE A 8 -0.29 -4.83 -16.18
CA ILE A 8 -0.99 -4.57 -14.92
C ILE A 8 -2.15 -3.64 -15.26
N ASN A 9 -3.20 -4.20 -15.88
CA ASN A 9 -4.44 -3.49 -16.09
C ASN A 9 -5.23 -3.52 -14.77
N GLU A 10 -5.45 -2.33 -14.21
CA GLU A 10 -6.21 -2.05 -13.00
C GLU A 10 -7.61 -2.67 -13.09
N GLN A 11 -7.85 -3.71 -12.29
CA GLN A 11 -9.19 -4.10 -11.89
C GLN A 11 -9.14 -4.41 -10.39
N HIS A 12 -9.70 -3.54 -9.56
CA HIS A 12 -10.02 -3.90 -8.19
C HIS A 12 -11.08 -4.99 -8.25
N PRO A 13 -10.79 -6.25 -7.86
CA PRO A 13 -11.86 -7.21 -7.70
C PRO A 13 -12.72 -6.71 -6.55
N THR A 14 -13.98 -6.41 -6.83
CA THR A 14 -15.01 -6.23 -5.81
C THR A 14 -15.10 -7.57 -5.09
N GLN A 15 -14.35 -7.74 -3.99
CA GLN A 15 -14.37 -8.97 -3.20
C GLN A 15 -15.81 -9.22 -2.77
N ARG A 16 -16.38 -10.32 -3.27
CA ARG A 16 -17.74 -10.72 -2.94
C ARG A 16 -17.70 -11.39 -1.57
N PHE A 17 -18.77 -11.29 -0.79
CA PHE A 17 -18.86 -12.01 0.49
C PHE A 17 -18.62 -13.53 0.35
N SER A 18 -18.85 -14.10 -0.84
CA SER A 18 -18.55 -15.49 -1.19
C SER A 18 -17.05 -15.81 -1.30
N ASP A 19 -16.18 -14.81 -1.41
CA ASP A 19 -14.73 -15.01 -1.51
C ASP A 19 -14.09 -15.22 -0.11
N LEU A 20 -14.88 -15.04 0.96
CA LEU A 20 -14.48 -15.27 2.36
C LEU A 20 -14.48 -16.75 2.77
N VAL A 21 -14.84 -17.67 1.87
CA VAL A 21 -14.98 -19.12 2.15
C VAL A 21 -13.65 -19.76 2.62
N GLY A 22 -12.51 -19.10 2.39
CA GLY A 22 -11.19 -19.53 2.86
C GLY A 22 -10.63 -18.77 4.07
N GLU A 23 -11.30 -17.71 4.54
CA GLU A 23 -10.79 -16.95 5.68
C GLU A 23 -11.00 -17.76 6.97
N PRO A 24 -9.96 -17.93 7.81
CA PRO A 24 -10.12 -18.62 9.06
C PRO A 24 -11.14 -17.85 9.90
N CYS A 25 -12.25 -18.49 10.27
CA CYS A 25 -13.28 -17.97 11.18
C CYS A 25 -12.74 -17.80 12.60
N ARG A 26 -11.72 -16.95 12.76
CA ARG A 26 -11.08 -16.61 14.01
C ARG A 26 -11.52 -15.20 14.38
N MET A 27 -11.96 -15.06 15.63
CA MET A 27 -12.08 -13.74 16.23
C MET A 27 -10.69 -13.13 16.27
N LEU A 28 -10.49 -12.05 15.52
CA LEU A 28 -9.27 -11.26 15.62
C LEU A 28 -9.31 -10.48 16.93
N MET A 29 -8.20 -10.53 17.65
CA MET A 29 -8.02 -9.68 18.83
C MET A 29 -7.96 -8.21 18.38
N PRO A 30 -8.46 -7.26 19.19
CA PRO A 30 -8.27 -5.85 18.92
C PRO A 30 -6.78 -5.51 18.78
N ILE A 31 -6.47 -4.48 17.99
CA ILE A 31 -5.10 -3.99 17.84
C ILE A 31 -4.57 -3.57 19.21
N GLU A 32 -3.33 -3.95 19.51
CA GLU A 32 -2.68 -3.63 20.78
C GLU A 32 -2.66 -2.11 21.03
N GLY A 33 -3.13 -1.68 22.20
CA GLY A 33 -3.28 -0.28 22.57
C GLY A 33 -4.57 0.40 22.07
N TYR A 34 -5.43 -0.34 21.38
CA TYR A 34 -6.74 0.12 20.89
C TYR A 34 -7.92 -0.68 21.47
N GLU A 35 -7.67 -1.61 22.40
CA GLU A 35 -8.66 -2.54 22.96
C GLU A 35 -9.81 -1.81 23.68
N LYS A 36 -9.52 -0.63 24.24
CA LYS A 36 -10.47 0.19 24.99
C LYS A 36 -10.93 1.44 24.23
N LYS A 37 -10.50 1.61 22.98
CA LYS A 37 -10.91 2.77 22.18
C LYS A 37 -12.29 2.53 21.58
N PRO A 38 -13.13 3.58 21.48
CA PRO A 38 -14.42 3.44 20.81
C PRO A 38 -14.20 3.06 19.34
N LEU A 39 -15.12 2.28 18.80
CA LEU A 39 -15.23 2.12 17.36
C LEU A 39 -15.69 3.46 16.79
N VAL A 40 -14.92 3.95 15.82
CA VAL A 40 -15.17 5.21 15.12
C VAL A 40 -15.53 4.91 13.67
N THR A 41 -16.17 5.86 13.00
CA THR A 41 -16.40 5.73 11.55
C THR A 41 -15.08 5.89 10.78
N LEU A 42 -15.11 5.53 9.50
CA LEU A 42 -13.93 5.69 8.66
C LEU A 42 -13.54 7.17 8.53
N GLU A 43 -14.53 8.06 8.46
CA GLU A 43 -14.36 9.52 8.34
C GLU A 43 -13.62 10.10 9.55
N GLU A 44 -14.00 9.67 10.75
CA GLU A 44 -13.36 10.08 12.02
C GLU A 44 -11.94 9.50 12.12
N ALA A 45 -11.75 8.24 11.71
CA ALA A 45 -10.44 7.58 11.78
C ALA A 45 -9.39 8.25 10.87
N VAL A 46 -9.80 8.79 9.72
CA VAL A 46 -8.88 9.40 8.75
C VAL A 46 -8.62 10.88 8.99
N GLU A 47 -9.46 11.56 9.76
CA GLU A 47 -9.33 13.00 10.08
C GLU A 47 -7.91 13.43 10.49
N PRO A 48 -7.23 12.76 11.46
CA PRO A 48 -5.87 13.13 11.84
C PRO A 48 -4.83 12.88 10.75
N ILE A 49 -5.15 12.10 9.71
CA ILE A 49 -4.22 11.74 8.63
C ILE A 49 -4.28 12.78 7.50
N VAL A 50 -5.40 13.49 7.33
CA VAL A 50 -5.65 14.39 6.20
C VAL A 50 -4.56 15.45 6.04
N GLU A 51 -4.07 16.02 7.14
CA GLU A 51 -3.04 17.07 7.10
C GLU A 51 -1.70 16.58 6.50
N TYR A 52 -1.40 15.28 6.59
CA TYR A 52 -0.16 14.68 6.08
C TYR A 52 -0.26 14.28 4.61
N VAL A 53 -1.47 14.14 4.06
CA VAL A 53 -1.71 13.66 2.68
C VAL A 53 -0.96 14.49 1.63
N PRO A 54 -0.95 15.84 1.68
CA PRO A 54 -0.22 16.65 0.70
C PRO A 54 1.29 16.37 0.71
N ASP A 55 1.87 16.17 1.89
CA ASP A 55 3.30 15.89 2.04
C ASP A 55 3.68 14.50 1.54
N VAL A 56 2.88 13.49 1.89
CA VAL A 56 3.06 12.12 1.36
C VAL A 56 2.96 12.14 -0.16
N ARG A 57 1.98 12.85 -0.72
CA ARG A 57 1.80 12.98 -2.18
C ARG A 57 3.00 13.63 -2.84
N ARG A 58 3.52 14.72 -2.27
CA ARG A 58 4.71 15.42 -2.76
C ARG A 58 5.94 14.52 -2.74
N ARG A 59 6.19 13.82 -1.63
CA ARG A 59 7.32 12.89 -1.50
C ARG A 59 7.22 11.73 -2.50
N ALA A 60 6.04 11.15 -2.65
CA ALA A 60 5.78 10.10 -3.62
C ALA A 60 6.01 10.58 -5.06
N TYR A 61 5.60 11.80 -5.39
CA TYR A 61 5.88 12.41 -6.70
C TYR A 61 7.38 12.49 -6.99
N PHE A 62 8.17 13.05 -6.07
CA PHE A 62 9.62 13.15 -6.26
C PHE A 62 10.30 11.79 -6.31
N ALA A 63 9.87 10.82 -5.50
CA ALA A 63 10.39 9.46 -5.55
C ALA A 63 10.15 8.83 -6.93
N LYS A 64 8.94 8.98 -7.49
CA LYS A 64 8.62 8.51 -8.85
C LYS A 64 9.51 9.15 -9.92
N MET A 65 9.73 10.47 -9.83
CA MET A 65 10.62 11.17 -10.77
C MET A 65 12.05 10.66 -10.69
N LYS A 66 12.60 10.51 -9.47
CA LYS A 66 13.95 9.93 -9.29
C LYS A 66 14.07 8.53 -9.85
N CYS A 67 13.08 7.66 -9.59
CA CYS A 67 13.08 6.31 -10.14
C CYS A 67 12.98 6.29 -11.68
N ALA A 68 12.29 7.24 -12.29
CA ALA A 68 12.20 7.35 -13.75
C ALA A 68 13.49 7.89 -14.38
N GLU A 69 14.23 8.75 -13.68
CA GLU A 69 15.55 9.26 -14.11
C GLU A 69 16.67 8.21 -14.00
N LEU A 70 16.51 7.24 -13.09
CA LEU A 70 17.38 6.08 -12.98
C LEU A 70 17.07 5.10 -14.13
N SER A 71 17.81 5.21 -15.25
CA SER A 71 17.74 4.20 -16.32
C SER A 71 18.10 2.81 -15.79
N PRO A 72 17.45 1.72 -16.26
CA PRO A 72 17.79 0.37 -15.84
C PRO A 72 19.28 0.11 -16.07
N GLY A 73 20.01 -0.22 -14.99
CA GLY A 73 21.46 -0.46 -15.00
C GLY A 73 22.34 0.69 -14.51
N LYS A 74 21.78 1.79 -13.97
CA LYS A 74 22.55 2.92 -13.38
C LYS A 74 22.69 2.90 -11.86
N LEU A 75 22.23 1.87 -11.17
CA LEU A 75 22.62 1.65 -9.78
C LEU A 75 24.03 1.07 -9.78
N SER A 76 24.96 1.68 -9.06
CA SER A 76 26.25 1.05 -8.80
C SER A 76 26.03 -0.25 -8.01
N MET A 77 27.01 -1.17 -8.05
CA MET A 77 26.90 -2.44 -7.32
C MET A 77 26.66 -2.24 -5.82
N ASP A 78 27.22 -1.16 -5.26
CA ASP A 78 27.01 -0.80 -3.86
C ASP A 78 25.59 -0.27 -3.60
N GLU A 79 25.00 0.47 -4.55
CA GLU A 79 23.62 1.00 -4.44
C GLU A 79 22.55 -0.08 -4.68
N ALA A 80 22.89 -1.17 -5.38
CA ALA A 80 21.98 -2.30 -5.61
C ALA A 80 21.97 -3.34 -4.47
N ALA A 81 22.92 -3.25 -3.53
CA ALA A 81 23.09 -4.21 -2.43
C ALA A 81 22.56 -3.72 -1.08
N SER A 82 21.95 -2.52 -1.02
CA SER A 82 21.28 -1.97 0.17
C SER A 82 19.77 -2.08 0.09
#